data_AF-W2TEU4-F1
#
_entry.id   AF-W2TEU4-F1
#
_cell.length_a   1.000
_cell.length_b   1.000
_cell.length_c   1.000
_cell.angle_alpha   90.00
_cell.angle_beta   90.00
_cell.angle_gamma   90.00
#
_symmetry.space_group_name_H-M   'P 1'
#
loop_
_entity.id
_entity.type
_entity.pdbx_description
1 polymer ?
#
loop_
_entity_poly.entity_id
_entity_poly.type
_entity_poly.pdbx_seq_one_letter_code
_entity_poly.pdbx_strand_id
1 'polypeptide(L)'
;MLVLKSKETTEEEFNALCSKAIYMEICIEITNSQFKRLRCPFLRELVPCQKGRPAIKIVGNIQFETLDVREDLKYPANEPIFEISEVPHMALAHIKRLQRMCKNCKITANLGNR
;
A
#
# COMPACT_ATOMS: atom_id res chain seq x y z
N MET A 1 11.24 -1.78 15.04
CA MET A 1 10.07 -1.59 14.15
C MET A 1 10.46 -0.62 13.05
N LEU A 2 10.40 -1.04 11.79
CA LEU A 2 10.77 -0.21 10.64
C LEU A 2 9.53 0.49 10.06
N VAL A 3 9.56 1.82 9.99
CA VAL A 3 8.51 2.65 9.38
C VAL A 3 9.16 3.57 8.36
N LEU A 4 8.67 3.57 7.12
CA LEU A 4 9.09 4.48 6.07
C LEU A 4 7.95 5.41 5.71
N LYS A 5 8.24 6.70 5.54
CA LYS A 5 7.22 7.73 5.27
C LYS A 5 7.56 8.52 4.02
N SER A 6 6.55 8.87 3.22
CA SER A 6 6.69 9.73 2.03
C SER A 6 7.16 11.16 2.33
N LYS A 7 7.22 11.56 3.61
CA LYS A 7 7.80 12.84 4.05
C LYS A 7 9.33 12.82 4.07
N GLU A 8 9.92 11.64 4.16
CA GLU A 8 11.36 11.44 4.42
C GLU A 8 12.04 10.60 3.33
N THR A 9 11.26 9.94 2.49
CA THR A 9 11.73 9.00 1.47
C THR A 9 11.02 9.29 0.17
N THR A 10 11.76 9.31 -0.93
CA THR A 10 11.26 9.59 -2.29
C THR A 10 10.58 8.37 -2.90
N GLU A 11 9.75 8.60 -3.92
CA GLU A 11 9.08 7.53 -4.65
C GLU A 11 10.09 6.55 -5.28
N GLU A 12 11.23 7.06 -5.77
CA GLU A 12 12.30 6.25 -6.34
C GLU A 12 12.92 5.32 -5.29
N GLU A 13 13.18 5.82 -4.07
CA GLU A 13 13.73 5.03 -2.97
C GLU A 13 12.75 3.95 -2.48
N PHE A 14 11.47 4.28 -2.36
CA PHE A 14 10.43 3.30 -2.03
C PHE A 14 10.36 2.18 -3.08
N ASN A 15 10.38 2.54 -4.36
CA ASN A 15 10.37 1.57 -5.44
C ASN A 15 11.68 0.77 -5.50
N ALA A 16 12.83 1.38 -5.20
CA ALA A 16 14.12 0.69 -5.11
C ALA A 16 14.10 -0.38 -3.99
N LEU A 17 13.59 -0.03 -2.81
CA LEU A 17 13.40 -0.96 -1.70
C LEU A 17 12.54 -2.17 -2.12
N CYS A 18 11.42 -1.90 -2.80
CA CYS A 18 10.47 -2.93 -3.21
C CYS A 18 10.91 -3.73 -4.45
N SER A 19 11.80 -3.20 -5.28
CA SER A 19 12.10 -3.71 -6.63
C SER A 19 12.59 -5.15 -6.69
N LYS A 20 13.18 -5.65 -5.59
CA LYS A 20 13.70 -7.03 -5.45
C LYS A 20 13.28 -7.70 -4.15
N ALA A 21 12.47 -7.03 -3.33
CA ALA A 21 12.05 -7.55 -2.04
C ALA A 21 11.13 -8.77 -2.23
N ILE A 22 11.44 -9.86 -1.52
CA ILE A 22 10.62 -11.08 -1.50
C ILE A 22 9.80 -11.16 -0.20
N TYR A 23 10.40 -10.72 0.92
CA TYR A 23 9.78 -10.63 2.24
C TYR A 23 10.03 -9.22 2.78
N MET A 24 9.04 -8.64 3.44
CA MET A 24 9.21 -7.40 4.21
C MET A 24 8.42 -7.43 5.51
N GLU A 25 9.04 -6.94 6.57
CA GLU A 25 8.39 -6.62 7.84
C GLU A 25 8.53 -5.11 8.11
N ILE A 26 7.52 -4.35 7.70
CA ILE A 26 7.63 -2.89 7.56
C ILE A 26 6.25 -2.24 7.60
N CYS A 27 6.20 -0.95 7.96
CA CYS A 27 5.06 -0.11 7.66
C CYS A 27 5.47 1.02 6.72
N ILE A 28 4.79 1.11 5.58
CA ILE A 28 4.97 2.14 4.56
C ILE A 28 3.81 3.12 4.69
N GLU A 29 4.13 4.40 4.89
CA GLU A 29 3.13 5.48 4.98
C GLU A 29 3.36 6.50 3.87
N ILE A 30 2.54 6.39 2.83
CA ILE A 30 2.48 7.34 1.73
C ILE A 30 1.27 8.22 2.01
N THR A 31 1.49 9.43 2.49
CA THR A 31 0.39 10.33 2.89
C THR A 31 0.60 11.73 2.34
N ASN A 32 -0.45 12.32 1.76
CA ASN A 32 -0.45 13.70 1.25
C ASN A 32 0.79 14.02 0.39
N SER A 33 1.14 13.11 -0.51
CA SER A 33 2.33 13.19 -1.35
C SER A 33 1.97 13.21 -2.84
N GLN A 34 2.97 13.50 -3.67
CA GLN A 34 2.85 13.48 -5.14
C GLN A 34 3.18 12.11 -5.75
N PHE A 35 3.24 11.06 -4.92
CA PHE A 35 3.60 9.72 -5.38
C PHE A 35 2.57 9.20 -6.38
N LYS A 36 3.06 8.56 -7.44
CA LYS A 36 2.20 7.95 -8.46
C LYS A 36 2.08 6.45 -8.30
N ARG A 37 3.14 5.79 -7.82
CA ARG A 37 3.24 4.34 -7.80
C ARG A 37 4.12 3.81 -6.67
N LEU A 38 3.72 2.66 -6.16
CA LEU A 38 4.56 1.77 -5.36
C LEU A 38 4.56 0.40 -6.03
N ARG A 39 5.74 -0.09 -6.41
CA ARG A 39 5.91 -1.34 -7.17
C ARG A 39 6.79 -2.33 -6.42
N CYS A 40 6.18 -3.40 -5.94
CA CYS A 40 6.81 -4.51 -5.22
C CYS A 40 6.53 -5.84 -5.97
N PRO A 41 7.05 -6.00 -7.21
CA PRO A 41 6.63 -7.06 -8.13
C PRO A 41 7.02 -8.47 -7.67
N PHE A 42 8.06 -8.60 -6.84
CA PHE A 42 8.54 -9.89 -6.33
C PHE A 42 8.10 -10.20 -4.91
N LEU A 43 7.35 -9.29 -4.27
CA LEU A 43 6.97 -9.42 -2.87
C LEU A 43 6.00 -10.59 -2.68
N ARG A 44 6.42 -11.59 -1.92
CA ARG A 44 5.64 -12.80 -1.62
C ARG A 44 5.03 -12.76 -0.23
N GLU A 45 5.66 -12.07 0.70
CA GLU A 45 5.18 -11.98 2.08
C GLU A 45 5.39 -10.57 2.64
N LEU A 46 4.34 -10.06 3.29
CA LEU A 46 4.31 -8.74 3.89
C LEU A 46 3.75 -8.84 5.31
N VAL A 47 4.57 -8.47 6.28
CA VAL A 47 4.21 -8.43 7.69
C VAL A 47 4.16 -6.96 8.13
N PRO A 48 3.06 -6.50 8.77
CA PRO A 48 3.01 -5.16 9.31
C PRO A 48 4.03 -5.03 10.44
N CYS A 49 4.69 -3.89 10.50
CA CYS A 49 5.67 -3.59 11.54
C CYS A 49 5.09 -3.61 12.98
N GLN A 50 3.75 -3.56 13.11
CA GLN A 50 3.03 -3.65 14.37
C GLN A 50 1.61 -4.24 14.15
N LYS A 51 1.15 -5.07 15.08
CA LYS A 51 -0.21 -5.61 15.12
C LYS A 51 -1.28 -4.52 15.11
N GLY A 52 -2.32 -4.69 14.30
CA GLY A 52 -3.44 -3.77 14.14
C GLY A 52 -3.14 -2.55 13.26
N ARG A 53 -1.92 -2.43 12.72
CA ARG A 53 -1.51 -1.33 11.85
C ARG A 53 -1.38 -1.81 10.40
N PRO A 54 -1.87 -1.03 9.40
CA PRO A 54 -1.64 -1.35 7.99
C PRO A 54 -0.14 -1.39 7.67
N ALA A 55 0.28 -2.45 6.98
CA ALA A 55 1.64 -2.56 6.45
C ALA A 55 1.90 -1.54 5.33
N ILE A 56 0.88 -1.22 4.51
CA ILE A 56 0.95 -0.17 3.49
C ILE A 56 -0.26 0.75 3.66
N LYS A 57 0.02 2.02 3.95
CA LYS A 57 -0.96 3.09 4.08
C LYS A 57 -0.75 4.12 2.97
N ILE A 58 -1.80 4.36 2.19
CA ILE A 58 -1.82 5.30 1.05
C ILE A 58 -3.06 6.19 1.18
N VAL A 59 -2.89 7.37 1.79
CA VAL A 59 -4.02 8.27 2.10
C VAL A 59 -3.76 9.70 1.62
N GLY A 60 -4.72 10.28 0.90
CA GLY A 60 -4.65 11.67 0.44
C GLY A 60 -3.63 11.91 -0.69
N ASN A 61 -3.30 10.87 -1.47
CA ASN A 61 -2.34 10.96 -2.57
C ASN A 61 -3.11 11.06 -3.88
N ILE A 62 -3.45 12.28 -4.28
CA ILE A 62 -4.33 12.53 -5.42
C ILE A 62 -3.75 11.92 -6.70
N GLN A 63 -2.44 12.01 -6.91
CA GLN A 63 -1.75 11.51 -8.11
C GLN A 63 -1.47 10.00 -8.10
N PHE A 64 -1.87 9.28 -7.03
CA PHE A 64 -1.53 7.87 -6.89
C PHE A 64 -2.42 7.00 -7.79
N GLU A 65 -1.78 6.23 -8.66
CA GLU A 65 -2.43 5.44 -9.71
C GLU A 65 -2.30 3.94 -9.46
N THR A 66 -1.15 3.49 -8.93
CA THR A 66 -0.80 2.06 -8.95
C THR A 66 -0.09 1.60 -7.69
N LEU A 67 -0.71 0.68 -6.96
CA LEU A 67 -0.03 -0.24 -6.05
C LEU A 67 0.17 -1.58 -6.74
N ASP A 68 1.40 -1.91 -7.11
CA ASP A 68 1.74 -3.16 -7.77
C ASP A 68 2.35 -4.14 -6.74
N VAL A 69 1.58 -5.18 -6.47
CA VAL A 69 1.89 -6.29 -5.55
C VAL A 69 1.29 -7.55 -6.16
N ARG A 70 1.89 -8.71 -5.87
CA ARG A 70 1.41 -10.00 -6.36
C ARG A 70 0.02 -10.33 -5.78
N GLU A 71 -0.84 -10.95 -6.58
CA GLU A 71 -2.18 -11.36 -6.12
C GLU A 71 -2.14 -12.45 -5.03
N ASP A 72 -1.07 -13.25 -5.00
CA ASP A 72 -0.83 -14.31 -4.02
C ASP A 72 0.01 -13.86 -2.82
N LEU A 73 0.06 -12.55 -2.55
CA LEU A 73 0.78 -11.98 -1.41
C LEU A 73 0.29 -12.60 -0.09
N LYS A 74 1.23 -13.19 0.66
CA LYS A 74 0.98 -13.74 1.99
C LYS A 74 1.12 -12.66 3.04
N TYR A 75 0.28 -12.73 4.06
CA TYR A 75 0.30 -11.82 5.19
C TYR A 75 -0.40 -12.45 6.41
N PRO A 76 -0.13 -11.98 7.63
CA PRO A 76 -0.74 -12.56 8.83
C PRO A 76 -2.27 -12.48 8.81
N ALA A 77 -2.94 -13.56 9.22
CA ALA A 77 -4.39 -13.61 9.27
C ALA A 77 -4.95 -12.54 10.21
N ASN A 78 -6.06 -11.92 9.80
CA ASN A 78 -6.77 -10.88 10.56
C ASN A 78 -6.00 -9.57 10.80
N GLU A 79 -4.83 -9.38 10.17
CA GLU A 79 -4.15 -8.08 10.19
C GLU A 79 -4.63 -7.20 9.03
N PRO A 80 -4.83 -5.88 9.26
CA PRO A 80 -5.04 -4.95 8.16
C PRO A 80 -3.72 -4.80 7.40
N ILE A 81 -3.70 -5.08 6.10
CA ILE A 81 -2.48 -4.94 5.29
C ILE A 81 -2.45 -3.64 4.51
N PHE A 82 -3.62 -3.22 4.02
CA PHE A 82 -3.80 -2.02 3.23
C PHE A 82 -4.77 -1.06 3.92
N GLU A 83 -4.37 0.20 4.02
CA GLU A 83 -5.28 1.34 4.18
C GLU A 83 -5.09 2.25 2.98
N ILE A 84 -6.10 2.31 2.10
CA ILE A 84 -6.02 3.07 0.85
C ILE A 84 -7.28 3.92 0.71
N SER A 85 -7.13 5.24 0.74
CA SER A 85 -8.25 6.17 0.57
C SER A 85 -7.79 7.45 -0.09
N GLU A 86 -8.74 8.17 -0.71
CA GLU A 86 -8.47 9.48 -1.32
C GLU A 86 -7.40 9.40 -2.44
N VAL A 87 -7.53 8.37 -3.30
CA VAL A 87 -6.66 8.08 -4.45
C VAL A 87 -7.45 8.12 -5.78
N PRO A 88 -8.03 9.27 -6.18
CA PRO A 88 -9.00 9.37 -7.27
C PRO A 88 -8.46 8.94 -8.65
N HIS A 89 -7.15 8.90 -8.86
CA HIS A 89 -6.54 8.46 -10.13
C HIS A 89 -6.28 6.95 -10.19
N MET A 90 -6.51 6.21 -9.10
CA MET A 90 -6.44 4.76 -9.12
C MET A 90 -7.69 4.19 -9.82
N ALA A 91 -7.49 3.39 -10.87
CA ALA A 91 -8.59 2.79 -11.60
C ALA A 91 -9.46 1.88 -10.71
N LEU A 92 -10.78 1.94 -10.89
CA LEU A 92 -11.73 1.13 -10.10
C LEU A 92 -11.46 -0.38 -10.17
N ALA A 93 -11.00 -0.87 -11.33
CA ALA A 93 -10.60 -2.27 -11.49
C ALA A 93 -9.42 -2.64 -10.56
N HIS A 94 -8.46 -1.72 -10.39
CA HIS A 94 -7.32 -1.88 -9.50
C HIS A 94 -7.75 -1.88 -8.03
N ILE A 95 -8.63 -0.95 -7.64
CA ILE A 95 -9.25 -0.90 -6.30
C ILE A 95 -9.97 -2.21 -5.98
N LYS A 96 -10.81 -2.70 -6.90
CA LYS A 96 -11.53 -3.98 -6.74
C LYS A 96 -10.59 -5.17 -6.63
N ARG A 97 -9.45 -5.16 -7.33
CA ARG A 97 -8.41 -6.19 -7.18
C ARG A 97 -7.85 -6.20 -5.75
N LEU A 98 -7.44 -5.04 -5.24
CA LEU A 98 -6.88 -4.93 -3.89
C LEU A 98 -7.90 -5.30 -2.80
N GLN A 99 -9.17 -4.93 -2.97
CA GLN A 99 -10.27 -5.34 -2.07
C GLN A 99 -10.48 -6.87 -2.05
N ARG A 100 -10.35 -7.55 -3.20
CA ARG A 100 -10.43 -9.02 -3.25
C ARG A 100 -9.24 -9.69 -2.55
N MET A 101 -8.06 -9.10 -2.67
CA MET A 101 -6.85 -9.61 -2.01
C MET A 101 -6.94 -9.52 -0.49
N CYS A 102 -7.56 -8.48 0.06
CA CYS A 102 -7.70 -8.28 1.50
C CYS A 102 -9.10 -7.77 1.87
N LYS A 103 -9.98 -8.71 2.25
CA LYS A 103 -11.39 -8.41 2.58
C LYS A 103 -11.56 -7.51 3.81
N ASN A 104 -10.62 -7.55 4.74
CA ASN A 104 -10.65 -6.77 5.98
C ASN A 104 -9.90 -5.41 5.86
N CYS A 105 -9.36 -5.09 4.69
CA CYS A 105 -8.62 -3.85 4.47
C CYS A 105 -9.57 -2.68 4.18
N LYS A 106 -9.18 -1.49 4.64
CA LYS A 106 -9.91 -0.25 4.36
C LYS A 106 -9.45 0.32 3.01
N ILE A 107 -10.20 0.04 1.96
CA ILE A 107 -9.86 0.47 0.59
C ILE A 107 -11.07 1.18 -0.02
N THR A 108 -10.93 2.47 -0.33
CA THR A 108 -11.98 3.32 -0.89
C THR A 108 -11.51 4.02 -2.15
N ALA A 109 -12.38 4.07 -3.16
CA ALA A 109 -12.07 4.58 -4.49
C ALA A 109 -11.93 6.10 -4.57
N ASN A 110 -12.61 6.83 -3.69
CA ASN A 110 -12.81 8.27 -3.83
C ASN A 110 -12.61 9.02 -2.50
N LEU A 111 -12.34 10.32 -2.63
CA LEU A 111 -12.50 11.32 -1.57
C LEU A 111 -13.90 11.14 -0.97
N GLY A 112 -13.98 10.97 0.35
CA GLY A 112 -15.14 10.43 1.07
C GLY A 112 -16.50 10.85 0.51
N ASN A 113 -17.40 9.87 0.36
CA ASN A 113 -18.82 10.19 0.32
C ASN A 113 -19.28 10.48 1.74
N ARG A 114 -19.39 11.79 2.03
CA ARG A 114 -20.05 12.47 3.17
C ARG A 114 -19.51 12.20 4.57
#